data_AF-A0AA91DRA2-F1
#
_entry.id   AF-A0AA91DRA2-F1
#
_cell.length_a   1.000
_cell.length_b   1.000
_cell.length_c   1.000
_cell.angle_alpha   90.00
_cell.angle_beta   90.00
_cell.angle_gamma   90.00
#
_symmetry.space_group_name_H-M   'P 1'
#
loop_
_entity.id
_entity.type
_entity.pdbx_description
1 polymer ?
#
loop_
_entity_poly.entity_id
_entity_poly.type
_entity_poly.pdbx_seq_one_letter_code
_entity_poly.pdbx_strand_id
1 'polypeptide(L)'
;MTMKLYFDPQSRSQVAKWMLDETGAPYEIVTTLIREKAHKKPEYLKINPAGKLPALVDGRARVFENAAICMYLAEKFPGKRLAPPVGSVDRGRYLSLMVYSTSQLEPAMGDSLLKIRSNNSARGWTDFEAAKDAVERELGDGPYLFGSQFTAADVMIGSMFIWHRAFGGRSNRPKIDAYINRLQARPKGMKFG
;
A
#
# COMPACT_ATOMS: atom_id res chain seq x y z
N MET A 1 -20.62 10.50 -11.33
CA MET A 1 -20.13 9.17 -11.72
C MET A 1 -19.37 8.58 -10.55
N THR A 2 -19.59 7.31 -10.25
CA THR A 2 -18.95 6.59 -9.13
C THR A 2 -17.51 6.20 -9.49
N MET A 3 -16.59 6.20 -8.52
CA MET A 3 -15.20 5.75 -8.72
C MET A 3 -15.17 4.27 -9.12
N LYS A 4 -14.26 3.88 -10.00
CA LYS A 4 -14.08 2.48 -10.44
C LYS A 4 -12.69 1.98 -10.07
N LEU A 5 -12.62 0.92 -9.27
CA LEU A 5 -11.38 0.21 -8.96
C LEU A 5 -11.26 -1.03 -9.84
N TYR A 6 -10.22 -1.06 -10.67
CA TYR A 6 -9.85 -2.25 -11.41
C TYR A 6 -9.10 -3.19 -10.48
N PHE A 7 -9.59 -4.42 -10.36
CA PHE A 7 -9.30 -5.27 -9.20
C PHE A 7 -9.15 -6.74 -9.56
N ASP A 8 -8.20 -7.38 -8.88
CA ASP A 8 -8.05 -8.83 -8.80
C ASP A 8 -7.80 -9.18 -7.31
N PRO A 9 -8.62 -10.06 -6.69
CA PRO A 9 -8.51 -10.40 -5.27
C PRO A 9 -7.17 -11.05 -4.89
N GLN A 10 -6.46 -11.65 -5.84
CA GLN A 10 -5.15 -12.27 -5.66
C GLN A 10 -3.99 -11.32 -5.99
N SER A 11 -4.25 -10.02 -6.11
CA SER A 11 -3.25 -9.02 -6.46
C SER A 11 -3.11 -7.93 -5.41
N ARG A 12 -2.08 -7.09 -5.60
CA ARG A 12 -1.83 -5.89 -4.81
C ARG A 12 -2.93 -4.83 -4.93
N SER A 13 -3.95 -5.01 -5.77
CA SER A 13 -5.12 -4.13 -5.80
C SER A 13 -5.96 -4.17 -4.52
N GLN A 14 -5.77 -5.18 -3.67
CA GLN A 14 -6.31 -5.21 -2.30
C GLN A 14 -5.89 -4.00 -1.46
N VAL A 15 -4.71 -3.41 -1.71
CA VAL A 15 -4.23 -2.24 -0.97
C VAL A 15 -5.04 -0.99 -1.35
N ALA A 16 -5.25 -0.73 -2.64
CA ALA A 16 -6.13 0.32 -3.11
C ALA A 16 -7.59 0.12 -2.66
N LYS A 17 -8.07 -1.13 -2.64
CA LYS A 17 -9.40 -1.46 -2.11
C LYS A 17 -9.51 -1.10 -0.62
N TRP A 18 -8.53 -1.50 0.20
CA TRP A 18 -8.51 -1.14 1.62
C TRP A 18 -8.55 0.37 1.81
N MET A 19 -7.73 1.12 1.07
CA MET A 19 -7.77 2.58 1.15
C MET A 19 -9.15 3.16 0.80
N LEU A 20 -9.79 2.70 -0.28
CA LEU A 20 -11.16 3.10 -0.63
C LEU A 20 -12.16 2.80 0.48
N ASP A 21 -12.08 1.61 1.08
CA ASP A 21 -12.95 1.22 2.18
C ASP A 21 -12.81 2.16 3.40
N GLU A 22 -11.60 2.63 3.70
CA GLU A 22 -11.32 3.62 4.76
C GLU A 22 -11.87 5.01 4.44
N THR A 23 -12.02 5.37 3.15
CA THR A 23 -12.72 6.62 2.78
C THR A 23 -14.23 6.55 3.07
N GLY A 24 -14.82 5.34 3.05
CA GLY A 24 -16.27 5.14 3.13
C GLY A 24 -17.05 5.70 1.93
N ALA A 25 -16.38 6.09 0.85
CA ALA A 25 -17.02 6.54 -0.37
C ALA A 25 -17.56 5.34 -1.16
N PRO A 26 -18.68 5.48 -1.89
CA PRO A 26 -19.13 4.47 -2.81
C PRO A 26 -18.15 4.34 -3.99
N TYR A 27 -17.86 3.11 -4.38
CA TYR A 27 -17.06 2.78 -5.56
C TYR A 27 -17.53 1.45 -6.18
N GLU A 28 -17.23 1.25 -7.45
CA GLU A 28 -17.49 0.02 -8.18
C GLU A 28 -16.20 -0.79 -8.34
N ILE A 29 -16.31 -2.12 -8.19
CA ILE A 29 -15.25 -3.05 -8.53
C ILE A 29 -15.39 -3.44 -10.01
N VAL A 30 -14.32 -3.25 -10.78
CA VAL A 30 -14.19 -3.75 -12.15
C VAL A 30 -13.25 -4.95 -12.13
N THR A 31 -13.84 -6.15 -12.17
CA THR A 31 -13.10 -7.41 -12.16
C THR A 31 -12.12 -7.49 -13.33
N THR A 32 -10.82 -7.55 -13.02
CA THR A 32 -9.73 -7.50 -13.99
C THR A 32 -8.73 -8.62 -13.69
N LEU A 33 -9.14 -9.88 -13.89
CA LEU A 33 -8.34 -11.02 -13.44
C LEU A 33 -7.01 -11.13 -14.21
N ILE A 34 -5.91 -11.21 -13.46
CA ILE A 34 -4.54 -11.33 -13.97
C ILE A 34 -4.37 -12.65 -14.69
N ARG A 35 -4.94 -13.73 -14.15
CA ARG A 35 -4.89 -15.09 -14.74
C ARG A 35 -5.50 -15.14 -16.15
N GLU A 36 -6.46 -14.26 -16.44
CA GLU A 36 -7.13 -14.15 -17.75
C GLU A 36 -6.47 -13.10 -18.65
N LYS A 37 -5.32 -12.54 -18.23
CA LYS A 37 -4.62 -11.45 -18.91
C LYS A 37 -5.50 -10.22 -19.18
N ALA A 38 -6.57 -10.00 -18.39
CA ALA A 38 -7.47 -8.85 -18.56
C ALA A 38 -6.75 -7.50 -18.47
N HIS A 39 -5.81 -7.40 -17.51
CA HIS A 39 -4.88 -6.27 -17.32
C HIS A 39 -3.91 -6.01 -18.49
N LYS A 40 -3.91 -6.83 -19.55
CA LYS A 40 -3.12 -6.64 -20.77
C LYS A 40 -3.97 -6.28 -21.99
N LYS A 41 -5.30 -6.25 -21.87
CA LYS A 41 -6.20 -5.90 -22.97
C LYS A 41 -6.07 -4.41 -23.33
N PRO A 42 -6.22 -4.02 -24.61
CA PRO A 42 -6.08 -2.62 -25.05
C PRO A 42 -6.94 -1.63 -24.27
N GLU A 43 -8.14 -2.03 -23.86
CA GLU A 43 -9.07 -1.19 -23.09
C GLU A 43 -8.50 -0.85 -21.71
N TYR A 44 -7.84 -1.81 -21.06
CA TYR A 44 -7.20 -1.59 -19.76
C TYR A 44 -5.90 -0.80 -19.89
N LEU A 45 -5.13 -1.04 -20.95
CA LEU A 45 -3.86 -0.32 -21.19
C LEU A 45 -4.06 1.19 -21.42
N LYS A 46 -5.24 1.62 -21.86
CA LYS A 46 -5.64 3.04 -21.89
C LYS A 46 -5.74 3.67 -20.49
N ILE A 47 -5.82 2.84 -19.44
CA ILE A 47 -5.96 3.26 -18.04
C ILE A 47 -4.63 3.15 -17.32
N ASN A 48 -4.01 1.97 -17.34
CA ASN A 48 -2.66 1.76 -16.82
C ASN A 48 -1.76 1.22 -17.94
N PRO A 49 -0.87 2.05 -18.51
CA PRO A 49 -0.02 1.66 -19.63
C PRO A 49 1.01 0.58 -19.27
N ALA A 50 1.37 0.41 -17.99
CA ALA A 50 2.22 -0.70 -17.55
C ALA A 50 1.49 -2.06 -17.60
N GLY A 51 0.17 -2.05 -17.77
CA GLY A 51 -0.67 -3.25 -17.73
C GLY A 51 -0.45 -3.99 -16.42
N LYS A 52 -0.55 -3.28 -15.30
CA LYS A 52 -0.45 -3.78 -13.92
C LYS A 52 -1.68 -3.35 -13.14
N LEU A 53 -1.97 -4.02 -12.03
CA LEU A 53 -3.01 -3.63 -11.08
C LEU A 53 -2.38 -3.06 -9.80
N PRO A 54 -3.09 -2.18 -9.08
CA PRO A 54 -4.43 -1.64 -9.39
C PRO A 54 -4.44 -0.52 -10.44
N ALA A 55 -5.65 -0.11 -10.82
CA ALA A 55 -5.93 1.21 -11.37
C ALA A 55 -7.26 1.75 -10.82
N LEU A 56 -7.35 3.06 -10.60
CA LEU A 56 -8.54 3.79 -10.19
C LEU A 56 -8.95 4.76 -11.31
N VAL A 57 -10.23 4.76 -11.66
CA VAL A 57 -10.84 5.76 -12.53
C VAL A 57 -11.84 6.58 -11.71
N ASP A 58 -11.66 7.90 -11.72
CA ASP A 58 -12.55 8.86 -11.06
C ASP A 58 -12.86 10.01 -12.02
N GLY A 59 -14.02 9.92 -12.68
CA GLY A 59 -14.38 10.83 -13.78
C GLY A 59 -13.33 10.77 -14.90
N ARG A 60 -12.59 11.87 -15.09
CA ARG A 60 -11.50 11.95 -16.08
C ARG A 60 -10.13 11.53 -15.53
N ALA A 61 -9.99 11.41 -14.21
CA ALA A 61 -8.74 11.01 -13.59
C ALA A 61 -8.51 9.51 -13.77
N ARG A 62 -7.28 9.15 -14.11
CA ARG A 62 -6.79 7.77 -14.18
C ARG A 62 -5.55 7.70 -13.30
N VAL A 63 -5.64 6.96 -12.21
CA VAL A 63 -4.58 6.88 -11.19
C VAL A 63 -4.15 5.42 -11.08
N PHE A 64 -2.87 5.16 -11.26
CA PHE A 64 -2.25 3.86 -11.08
C PHE A 64 -1.07 4.00 -10.12
N GLU A 65 -0.58 2.87 -9.59
CA GLU A 65 0.26 2.75 -8.39
C GLU A 65 -0.50 2.89 -7.07
N ASN A 66 -0.30 1.95 -6.15
CA ASN A 66 -0.96 1.94 -4.85
C ASN A 66 -0.66 3.22 -4.05
N ALA A 67 0.60 3.67 -4.01
CA ALA A 67 0.98 4.88 -3.29
C ALA A 67 0.26 6.11 -3.86
N ALA A 68 0.20 6.24 -5.18
CA ALA A 68 -0.48 7.36 -5.84
C ALA A 68 -2.00 7.32 -5.62
N ILE A 69 -2.64 6.16 -5.72
CA ILE A 69 -4.05 5.98 -5.41
C ILE A 69 -4.32 6.37 -3.95
N CYS A 70 -3.46 5.94 -3.01
CA CYS A 70 -3.65 6.27 -1.60
C CYS A 70 -3.49 7.76 -1.31
N MET A 71 -2.49 8.43 -1.90
CA MET A 71 -2.35 9.89 -1.77
C MET A 71 -3.54 10.62 -2.39
N TYR A 72 -3.96 10.21 -3.59
CA TYR A 72 -5.12 10.78 -4.28
C TYR A 72 -6.40 10.70 -3.45
N LEU A 73 -6.67 9.53 -2.84
CA LEU A 73 -7.85 9.34 -1.99
C LEU A 73 -7.75 10.13 -0.68
N ALA A 74 -6.57 10.20 -0.05
CA ALA A 74 -6.39 11.01 1.15
C ALA A 74 -6.64 12.51 0.88
N GLU A 75 -6.24 13.00 -0.29
CA GLU A 75 -6.46 14.39 -0.72
C GLU A 75 -7.90 14.67 -1.15
N LYS A 76 -8.54 13.72 -1.84
CA LYS A 76 -9.95 13.82 -2.25
C LYS A 76 -10.90 13.82 -1.05
N PHE A 77 -10.53 13.14 0.05
CA PHE A 77 -11.35 12.99 1.25
C PHE A 77 -10.64 13.56 2.50
N PRO A 78 -10.36 14.88 2.57
CA PRO A 78 -9.57 15.46 3.65
C PRO A 78 -10.25 15.31 5.02
N GLY A 79 -11.59 15.28 5.07
CA GLY A 79 -12.37 15.03 6.29
C GLY A 79 -12.14 13.65 6.92
N LYS A 80 -11.57 12.69 6.17
CA LYS A 80 -11.19 11.37 6.70
C LYS A 80 -9.82 11.38 7.40
N ARG A 81 -9.06 12.47 7.26
CA ARG A 81 -7.74 12.67 7.88
C ARG A 81 -6.78 11.49 7.63
N LEU A 82 -6.81 10.92 6.42
CA LEU A 82 -5.96 9.80 6.03
C LEU A 82 -4.54 10.23 5.62
N ALA A 83 -4.19 11.51 5.75
CA ALA A 83 -2.84 12.01 5.63
C ALA A 83 -2.68 13.26 6.50
N PRO A 84 -1.46 13.60 6.94
CA PRO A 84 -1.18 14.93 7.46
C PRO A 84 -1.52 16.00 6.40
N PRO A 85 -2.07 17.16 6.82
CA PRO A 85 -2.41 18.24 5.90
C PRO A 85 -1.21 18.71 5.07
N VAL A 86 -1.47 19.18 3.85
CA VAL A 86 -0.46 19.87 3.05
C VAL A 86 0.04 21.09 3.82
N GLY A 87 1.36 21.28 3.87
CA GLY A 87 2.01 22.36 4.64
C GLY A 87 2.22 22.06 6.13
N SER A 88 1.72 20.94 6.67
CA SER A 88 2.06 20.51 8.03
C SER A 88 3.50 20.02 8.13
N VAL A 89 4.11 20.17 9.31
CA VAL A 89 5.48 19.66 9.59
C VAL A 89 5.59 18.15 9.35
N ASP A 90 4.51 17.41 9.63
CA ASP A 90 4.45 15.96 9.47
C ASP A 90 4.32 15.49 8.00
N ARG A 91 4.04 16.42 7.08
CA ARG A 91 3.82 16.06 5.66
C ARG A 91 5.07 15.49 5.02
N GLY A 92 6.25 16.01 5.37
CA GLY A 92 7.52 15.51 4.85
C GLY A 92 7.72 14.03 5.19
N ARG A 93 7.57 13.69 6.48
CA ARG A 93 7.64 12.32 6.96
C ARG A 93 6.60 11.40 6.31
N TYR A 94 5.36 11.87 6.14
CA TYR A 94 4.31 11.10 5.45
C TYR A 94 4.72 10.76 4.01
N LEU A 95 5.18 11.75 3.23
CA LEU A 95 5.60 11.53 1.85
C LEU A 95 6.81 10.57 1.78
N SER A 96 7.77 10.71 2.69
CA SER A 96 8.89 9.79 2.80
C SER A 96 8.43 8.35 3.02
N LEU A 97 7.50 8.10 3.95
CA LEU A 97 6.98 6.75 4.22
C LEU A 97 6.19 6.19 3.03
N MET A 98 5.39 7.03 2.35
CA MET A 98 4.65 6.63 1.15
C MET A 98 5.60 6.15 0.05
N VAL A 99 6.66 6.90 -0.24
CA VAL A 99 7.64 6.54 -1.28
C VAL A 99 8.55 5.39 -0.82
N TYR A 100 8.96 5.37 0.44
CA TYR A 100 9.79 4.31 1.02
C TYR A 100 9.11 2.94 0.90
N SER A 101 7.77 2.90 1.04
CA SER A 101 7.01 1.66 0.93
C SER A 101 7.23 0.96 -0.42
N THR A 102 7.32 1.72 -1.52
CA THR A 102 7.46 1.17 -2.88
C THR A 102 8.92 1.08 -3.35
N SER A 103 9.78 2.01 -2.90
CA SER A 103 11.16 2.09 -3.40
C SER A 103 12.16 1.28 -2.58
N GLN A 104 11.85 1.00 -1.31
CA GLN A 104 12.74 0.29 -0.39
C GLN A 104 12.07 -0.97 0.14
N LEU A 105 10.92 -0.81 0.82
CA LEU A 105 10.31 -1.89 1.59
C LEU A 105 9.77 -3.02 0.70
N GLU A 106 8.99 -2.70 -0.34
CA GLU A 106 8.41 -3.70 -1.24
C GLU A 106 9.47 -4.55 -1.96
N PRO A 107 10.50 -3.99 -2.63
CA PRO A 107 11.50 -4.81 -3.30
C PRO A 107 12.37 -5.59 -2.31
N ALA A 108 12.71 -5.03 -1.14
CA ALA A 108 13.43 -5.74 -0.09
C ALA A 108 12.64 -6.96 0.44
N MET A 109 11.34 -6.78 0.67
CA MET A 109 10.43 -7.85 1.05
C MET A 109 10.33 -8.92 -0.05
N GLY A 110 10.27 -8.50 -1.31
CA GLY A 110 10.29 -9.39 -2.47
C GLY A 110 11.54 -10.27 -2.53
N ASP A 111 12.73 -9.68 -2.37
CA ASP A 111 13.99 -10.43 -2.30
C ASP A 111 13.99 -11.43 -1.13
N SER A 112 13.50 -11.01 0.04
CA SER A 112 13.41 -11.88 1.22
C SER A 112 12.55 -13.12 0.97
N LEU A 113 11.35 -12.93 0.41
CA LEU A 113 10.43 -14.03 0.09
C LEU A 113 10.99 -14.97 -0.99
N LEU A 114 11.67 -14.40 -1.99
CA LEU A 114 12.31 -15.16 -3.07
C LEU A 114 13.69 -15.71 -2.69
N LYS A 115 14.16 -15.46 -1.46
CA LYS A 115 15.49 -15.83 -0.95
C LYS A 115 16.63 -15.31 -1.84
N ILE A 116 16.42 -14.17 -2.49
CA ILE A 116 17.44 -13.51 -3.30
C ILE A 116 18.37 -12.76 -2.36
N ARG A 117 19.63 -13.20 -2.31
CA ARG A 117 20.69 -12.48 -1.60
C ARG A 117 21.59 -11.80 -2.62
N SER A 118 21.89 -10.52 -2.40
CA SER A 118 22.75 -9.76 -3.28
C SER A 118 23.49 -8.71 -2.48
N ASN A 119 24.81 -8.69 -2.61
CA ASN A 119 25.69 -7.63 -2.10
C ASN A 119 25.98 -6.58 -3.18
N ASN A 120 25.17 -6.57 -4.25
CA ASN A 120 25.37 -5.65 -5.36
C ASN A 120 24.97 -4.24 -4.92
N SER A 121 25.96 -3.37 -4.73
CA SER A 121 25.78 -1.96 -4.38
C SER A 121 25.01 -1.16 -5.43
N ALA A 122 24.86 -1.68 -6.66
CA ALA A 122 24.00 -1.10 -7.67
C ALA A 122 22.49 -1.33 -7.41
N ARG A 123 22.11 -2.17 -6.43
CA ARG A 123 20.71 -2.26 -6.00
C ARG A 123 20.31 -0.95 -5.34
N GLY A 124 19.20 -0.38 -5.83
CA GLY A 124 18.65 0.87 -5.31
C GLY A 124 17.85 0.74 -4.02
N TRP A 125 17.74 -0.48 -3.46
CA TRP A 125 17.00 -0.75 -2.23
C TRP A 125 17.82 -1.52 -1.20
N THR A 126 17.49 -1.30 0.06
CA THR A 126 18.11 -1.98 1.21
C THR A 126 17.66 -3.44 1.36
N ASP A 127 18.28 -4.20 2.27
CA ASP A 127 17.79 -5.53 2.62
C ASP A 127 16.58 -5.46 3.57
N PHE A 128 15.86 -6.57 3.72
CA PHE A 128 14.60 -6.57 4.47
C PHE A 128 14.78 -6.41 5.98
N GLU A 129 15.91 -6.79 6.56
CA GLU A 129 16.16 -6.56 8.00
C GLU A 129 16.37 -5.07 8.27
N ALA A 130 17.19 -4.41 7.47
CA ALA A 130 17.38 -2.97 7.55
C ALA A 130 16.07 -2.20 7.27
N ALA A 131 15.23 -2.69 6.36
CA ALA A 131 13.91 -2.11 6.13
C ALA A 131 12.98 -2.25 7.34
N LYS A 132 13.04 -3.38 8.06
CA LYS A 132 12.31 -3.59 9.31
C LYS A 132 12.81 -2.67 10.43
N ASP A 133 14.13 -2.47 10.55
CA ASP A 133 14.72 -1.53 11.51
C ASP A 133 14.19 -0.10 11.28
N ALA A 134 14.20 0.34 10.02
CA ALA A 134 13.68 1.65 9.65
C ALA A 134 12.18 1.77 10.01
N VAL A 135 11.36 0.77 9.68
CA VAL A 135 9.94 0.80 10.01
C VAL A 135 9.68 0.78 11.51
N GLU A 136 10.39 -0.03 12.31
CA GLU A 136 10.23 -0.02 13.77
C GLU A 136 10.62 1.32 14.40
N ARG A 137 11.69 1.95 13.90
CA ARG A 137 12.08 3.29 14.34
C ARG A 137 11.00 4.30 14.01
N GLU A 138 10.48 4.29 12.78
CA GLU A 138 9.42 5.21 12.36
C GLU A 138 8.11 4.95 13.09
N LEU A 139 7.77 3.70 13.41
CA LEU A 139 6.59 3.35 14.20
C LEU A 139 6.68 3.89 15.64
N GLY A 140 7.89 3.93 16.21
CA GLY A 140 8.12 4.39 17.58
C GLY A 140 7.31 3.55 18.59
N ASP A 141 6.51 4.25 19.40
CA ASP A 141 5.59 3.62 20.36
C ASP A 141 4.19 3.34 19.77
N GLY A 142 3.95 3.73 18.51
CA GLY A 142 2.68 3.55 17.81
C GLY A 142 1.53 4.36 18.43
N PRO A 143 0.27 3.88 18.34
CA PRO A 143 -0.17 2.62 17.75
C PRO A 143 -0.14 2.56 16.21
N TYR A 144 -0.08 3.70 15.54
CA TYR A 144 0.10 3.85 14.10
C TYR A 144 1.33 4.71 13.80
N LEU A 145 1.72 4.82 12.54
CA LEU A 145 2.88 5.62 12.13
C LEU A 145 2.74 7.10 12.53
N PHE A 146 1.52 7.62 12.68
CA PHE A 146 1.26 8.98 13.16
C PHE A 146 0.56 8.98 14.52
N GLY A 147 1.02 8.10 15.43
CA GLY A 147 0.49 7.99 16.78
C GLY A 147 -0.91 7.38 16.77
N SER A 148 -1.90 8.11 17.29
CA SER A 148 -3.31 7.67 17.27
C SER A 148 -3.98 7.83 15.90
N GLN A 149 -3.38 8.59 14.99
CA GLN A 149 -3.93 8.82 13.65
C GLN A 149 -3.52 7.71 12.69
N PHE A 150 -4.51 6.99 12.17
CA PHE A 150 -4.34 6.09 11.04
C PHE A 150 -4.31 6.88 9.72
N THR A 151 -3.35 6.56 8.85
CA THR A 151 -3.11 7.25 7.59
C THR A 151 -2.88 6.27 6.43
N ALA A 152 -2.82 6.81 5.22
CA ALA A 152 -2.39 6.07 4.03
C ALA A 152 -0.95 5.53 4.15
N ALA A 153 -0.09 6.12 4.99
CA ALA A 153 1.23 5.55 5.26
C ALA A 153 1.10 4.19 5.96
N ASP A 154 0.11 4.05 6.84
CA ASP A 154 -0.17 2.78 7.51
C ASP A 154 -0.70 1.73 6.53
N VAL A 155 -1.52 2.14 5.56
CA VAL A 155 -1.97 1.28 4.46
C VAL A 155 -0.77 0.79 3.66
N MET A 156 0.11 1.69 3.23
CA MET A 156 1.23 1.37 2.36
C MET A 156 2.30 0.52 3.07
N ILE A 157 2.80 0.96 4.22
CA ILE A 157 3.81 0.21 4.98
C ILE A 157 3.21 -1.08 5.55
N GLY A 158 2.02 -1.00 6.14
CA GLY A 158 1.36 -2.13 6.78
C GLY A 158 1.01 -3.24 5.81
N SER A 159 0.54 -2.90 4.60
CA SER A 159 0.20 -3.91 3.59
C SER A 159 1.40 -4.77 3.18
N MET A 160 2.61 -4.21 3.15
CA MET A 160 3.83 -4.97 2.84
C MET A 160 4.06 -6.10 3.85
N PHE A 161 3.89 -5.81 5.13
CA PHE A 161 4.03 -6.83 6.18
C PHE A 161 2.86 -7.80 6.23
N ILE A 162 1.64 -7.33 5.97
CA ILE A 162 0.46 -8.20 5.86
C ILE A 162 0.65 -9.21 4.71
N TRP A 163 1.12 -8.76 3.54
CA TRP A 163 1.44 -9.63 2.40
C TRP A 163 2.59 -10.58 2.69
N HIS A 164 3.67 -10.07 3.28
CA HIS A 164 4.80 -10.90 3.71
C HIS A 164 4.34 -12.06 4.58
N ARG A 165 3.47 -11.80 5.57
CA ARG A 165 2.89 -12.84 6.42
C ARG A 165 1.97 -13.80 5.67
N ALA A 166 1.15 -13.29 4.74
CA ALA A 166 0.28 -14.12 3.92
C ALA A 166 1.07 -15.08 3.01
N PHE A 167 2.27 -14.69 2.58
CA PHE A 167 3.19 -15.53 1.82
C PHE A 167 4.09 -16.42 2.71
N GLY A 168 3.75 -16.59 3.98
CA GLY A 168 4.46 -17.46 4.92
C GLY A 168 5.71 -16.84 5.55
N GLY A 169 5.99 -15.57 5.27
CA GLY A 169 7.06 -14.82 5.91
C GLY A 169 6.76 -14.51 7.39
N ARG A 170 7.81 -14.37 8.19
CA ARG A 170 7.71 -13.97 9.61
C ARG A 170 8.47 -12.67 9.82
N SER A 171 7.86 -11.66 10.46
CA SER A 171 8.57 -10.42 10.76
C SER A 171 9.73 -10.68 11.74
N ASN A 172 9.54 -11.64 12.66
CA ASN A 172 10.39 -11.91 13.82
C ASN A 172 10.58 -10.67 14.72
N ARG A 173 9.59 -9.77 14.73
CA ARG A 173 9.66 -8.45 15.37
C ARG A 173 8.35 -8.20 16.11
N PRO A 174 8.31 -8.34 17.45
CA PRO A 174 7.07 -8.23 18.21
C PRO A 174 6.31 -6.91 18.01
N LYS A 175 7.02 -5.78 17.84
CA LYS A 175 6.38 -4.49 17.58
C LYS A 175 5.70 -4.44 16.22
N ILE A 176 6.36 -4.94 15.16
CA ILE A 176 5.77 -5.06 13.82
C ILE A 176 4.58 -6.02 13.86
N ASP A 177 4.68 -7.17 14.53
CA ASP A 177 3.57 -8.12 14.62
C ASP A 177 2.35 -7.51 15.32
N ALA A 178 2.56 -6.77 16.43
CA ALA A 178 1.49 -6.05 17.11
C ALA A 178 0.86 -4.96 16.22
N TYR A 179 1.68 -4.25 15.44
CA TYR A 179 1.21 -3.27 14.46
C TYR A 179 0.36 -3.91 13.36
N ILE A 180 0.82 -5.00 12.74
CA ILE A 180 0.05 -5.76 11.74
C ILE A 180 -1.29 -6.21 12.30
N ASN A 181 -1.29 -6.79 13.51
CA ASN A 181 -2.51 -7.29 14.14
C ASN A 181 -3.52 -6.16 14.35
N ARG A 182 -3.05 -4.99 14.78
CA ARG A 182 -3.89 -3.80 14.94
C ARG A 182 -4.48 -3.32 13.61
N LEU A 183 -3.70 -3.33 12.53
CA LEU A 183 -4.17 -2.94 11.21
C LEU A 183 -5.26 -3.88 10.68
N GLN A 184 -5.08 -5.19 10.85
CA GLN A 184 -6.08 -6.17 10.40
C GLN A 184 -7.33 -6.22 11.29
N ALA A 185 -7.21 -5.84 12.56
CA ALA A 185 -8.35 -5.71 13.46
C ALA A 185 -9.23 -4.49 13.13
N ARG A 186 -8.76 -3.55 12.30
CA ARG A 186 -9.58 -2.41 11.86
C ARG A 186 -10.84 -2.92 11.14
N PRO A 187 -12.00 -2.26 11.30
CA PRO A 187 -13.23 -2.66 10.62
C PRO A 187 -13.09 -2.76 9.10
N LYS A 188 -12.28 -1.88 8.51
CA LYS A 188 -11.99 -1.81 7.07
C LYS A 188 -10.62 -2.37 6.69
N GLY A 189 -9.88 -2.93 7.66
CA GLY A 189 -8.54 -3.49 7.46
C GLY A 189 -8.49 -4.50 6.32
N MET A 190 -7.36 -4.55 5.62
CA MET A 190 -7.17 -5.51 4.53
C MET A 190 -7.29 -6.96 5.05
N LYS A 191 -8.20 -7.72 4.44
CA LYS A 191 -8.45 -9.13 4.74
C LYS A 191 -8.20 -9.98 3.51
N PHE A 192 -7.62 -11.15 3.72
CA PHE A 192 -7.54 -12.21 2.72
C PHE A 192 -8.71 -13.16 2.97
N GLY A 193 -9.59 -13.34 2.00
CA GLY A 193 -10.87 -14.03 2.15
C GLY A 193 -11.96 -13.31 1.39
#